data_AF-A0A2S6S9W4-F1
#
_entry.id   AF-A0A2S6S9W4-F1
#
_cell.length_a   1.000
_cell.length_b   1.000
_cell.length_c   1.000
_cell.angle_alpha   90.00
_cell.angle_beta   90.00
_cell.angle_gamma   90.00
#
_symmetry.space_group_name_H-M   'P 1'
#
loop_
_entity.id
_entity.type
_entity.pdbx_description
1 polymer ?
#
loop_
_entity_poly.entity_id
_entity_poly.type
_entity_poly.pdbx_seq_one_letter_code
_entity_poly.pdbx_strand_id
1 'polypeptide(L)' 'MDVLKKYNKISILQGGISDESEISLLSAKEVYKELKNKYNVTLINVSKDCTKLISDIKKNKPDIIF' A
#
# COMPACT_ATOMS: atom_id res chain seq x y z
N MET A 1 19.35 -11.42 -17.49
CA MET A 1 18.15 -12.00 -16.84
C MET A 1 18.03 -11.30 -15.50
N ASP A 2 17.06 -10.41 -15.36
CA ASP A 2 16.81 -9.75 -14.07
C ASP A 2 16.59 -10.83 -13.02
N VAL A 3 17.41 -10.80 -11.97
CA VAL A 3 17.21 -11.62 -10.79
C VAL A 3 15.80 -11.33 -10.31
N LEU A 4 14.92 -12.34 -10.29
CA LEU A 4 13.57 -12.25 -9.74
C LEU A 4 13.66 -11.56 -8.37
N LYS A 5 13.27 -10.29 -8.31
CA LYS A 5 13.30 -9.51 -7.07
C LYS A 5 12.48 -10.27 -6.03
N LYS A 6 13.13 -10.63 -4.92
CA LYS A 6 12.53 -11.41 -3.81
C LYS A 6 11.26 -10.75 -3.24
N TYR A 7 11.12 -9.43 -3.39
CA TYR A 7 9.97 -8.65 -2.96
C TYR A 7 9.40 -7.92 -4.18
N ASN A 8 8.30 -8.43 -4.71
CA ASN A 8 7.67 -7.89 -5.92
C ASN A 8 6.33 -7.22 -5.63
N LYS A 9 5.65 -7.58 -4.54
CA LYS A 9 4.34 -7.04 -4.17
C LYS A 9 4.44 -6.10 -2.97
N ILE A 10 4.08 -4.84 -3.19
CA ILE A 10 4.05 -3.81 -2.15
C ILE A 10 2.60 -3.37 -1.96
N SER A 11 2.13 -3.34 -0.72
CA SER A 11 0.88 -2.65 -0.37
C SER A 11 1.22 -1.37 0.38
N ILE A 12 0.74 -0.23 -0.13
CA ILE A 12 0.87 1.06 0.53
C ILE A 12 -0.40 1.32 1.34
N LEU A 13 -0.25 1.59 2.63
CA LEU A 13 -1.33 2.05 3.49
C LEU A 13 -1.53 3.56 3.31
N GLN A 14 -2.78 4.00 3.17
CA GLN A 14 -3.12 5.40 2.95
C GLN A 14 -4.36 5.82 3.74
N GLY A 15 -4.52 7.12 3.97
CA GLY A 15 -5.64 7.68 4.71
C GLY A 15 -5.43 7.57 6.21
N GLY A 16 -6.27 6.79 6.88
CA GLY A 16 -6.29 6.71 8.34
C GLY A 16 -7.36 7.59 8.97
N ILE A 17 -7.45 7.50 10.30
CA ILE A 17 -8.53 8.09 11.10
C ILE A 17 -8.15 9.43 11.74
N SER A 18 -6.92 9.89 11.53
CA SER A 18 -6.41 11.16 12.06
C SER A 18 -6.83 12.34 11.18
N ASP A 19 -6.63 13.54 11.71
CA ASP A 19 -6.84 14.80 10.97
C ASP A 19 -5.87 14.94 9.77
N GLU A 20 -4.82 14.12 9.72
CA GLU A 20 -3.83 14.07 8.62
C GLU A 20 -4.20 13.09 7.50
N SER A 21 -5.41 12.52 7.50
CA SER A 21 -5.84 11.51 6.51
C SER A 21 -5.65 11.98 5.06
N GLU A 22 -5.95 13.25 4.78
CA GLU A 22 -5.75 13.85 3.46
C GLU A 22 -4.26 13.94 3.08
N ILE A 23 -3.40 14.30 4.03
CA ILE A 23 -1.95 14.36 3.83
C ILE A 23 -1.39 12.96 3.56
N SER A 24 -1.91 11.94 4.27
CA SER A 24 -1.55 10.54 4.03
C SER A 24 -1.95 10.07 2.63
N LEU A 25 -3.16 10.42 2.16
CA LEU A 25 -3.61 10.10 0.81
C LEU A 25 -2.73 10.74 -0.28
N LEU A 26 -2.37 12.02 -0.11
CA LEU A 26 -1.48 12.72 -1.04
C LEU A 26 -0.08 12.10 -1.05
N SER A 27 0.46 11.77 0.12
CA SER A 27 1.77 11.13 0.26
C SER A 27 1.79 9.75 -0.41
N ALA A 28 0.78 8.92 -0.14
CA ALA A 28 0.65 7.59 -0.73
C ALA A 28 0.56 7.64 -2.27
N LYS A 29 -0.08 8.67 -2.83
CA LYS A 29 -0.18 8.87 -4.28
C LYS A 29 1.20 9.10 -4.91
N GLU A 30 2.06 9.91 -4.31
CA GLU A 30 3.41 10.14 -4.83
C GLU A 30 4.32 8.91 -4.65
N VAL A 31 4.20 8.20 -3.52
CA VAL A 31 4.91 6.92 -3.31
C VAL A 31 4.48 5.88 -4.35
N TYR A 32 3.16 5.74 -4.59
CA TYR A 32 2.64 4.84 -5.62
C TYR A 32 3.19 5.16 -7.01
N LYS A 33 3.22 6.46 -7.37
CA LYS A 33 3.72 6.93 -8.66
C LYS A 33 5.18 6.54 -8.89
N GLU A 34 6.02 6.63 -7.86
CA GLU A 34 7.44 6.26 -7.95
C GLU A 34 7.64 4.74 -8.01
N LEU A 35 6.84 3.97 -7.27
CA LEU A 35 7.04 2.52 -7.13
C LEU A 35 6.36 1.66 -8.21
N LYS A 36 5.23 2.12 -8.79
CA LYS A 36 4.38 1.29 -9.67
C LYS A 36 5.06 0.74 -10.94
N ASN A 37 6.13 1.39 -11.42
CA ASN A 37 6.86 0.95 -12.61
C ASN A 37 7.92 -0.12 -12.29
N LYS A 38 8.26 -0.30 -11.02
CA LYS A 38 9.34 -1.17 -10.53
C LYS A 38 8.82 -2.37 -9.73
N TYR A 39 7.60 -2.26 -9.21
CA TYR A 39 6.97 -3.24 -8.31
C TYR A 39 5.47 -3.38 -8.64
N ASN A 40 4.87 -4.48 -8.22
CA ASN A 40 3.42 -4.64 -8.21
C ASN A 40 2.87 -3.95 -6.94
N VAL A 41 2.39 -2.73 -7.12
CA VAL A 41 1.95 -1.88 -6.01
C VAL A 41 0.42 -1.86 -5.90
N THR A 42 -0.08 -2.02 -4.69
CA THR A 42 -1.50 -1.88 -4.35
C THR A 42 -1.68 -0.81 -3.28
N LEU A 43 -2.82 -0.12 -3.30
CA LEU A 43 -3.18 0.86 -2.29
C LEU A 43 -4.26 0.29 -1.38
N ILE A 44 -4.09 0.41 -0.07
CA ILE A 44 -5.07 -0.01 0.93
C ILE A 44 -5.48 1.21 1.75
N ASN A 45 -6.76 1.57 1.68
CA ASN A 45 -7.28 2.69 2.45
C ASN A 45 -7.57 2.27 3.89
N VAL A 46 -6.84 2.83 4.84
CA VAL A 46 -7.05 2.63 6.27
C VAL A 46 -8.24 3.47 6.72
N SER A 47 -9.17 2.82 7.41
CA SER A 47 -10.36 3.46 7.99
C SER A 47 -10.60 2.91 9.39
N LYS A 48 -11.71 3.29 10.02
CA LYS A 48 -12.12 2.73 11.32
C LYS A 48 -12.45 1.23 11.24
N ASP A 49 -12.68 0.69 10.04
CA ASP A 49 -12.95 -0.73 9.82
C ASP A 49 -11.65 -1.56 9.77
N CYS A 50 -11.23 -2.05 10.93
CA CYS A 50 -10.03 -2.89 11.07
C CYS A 50 -10.22 -4.27 10.39
N THR A 51 -11.43 -4.82 10.38
CA THR A 51 -11.71 -6.11 9.74
C THR A 51 -11.48 -6.04 8.24
N LYS A 52 -11.92 -4.94 7.62
CA LYS A 52 -11.65 -4.67 6.20
C LYS A 52 -10.15 -4.51 5.93
N LEU A 53 -9.41 -3.77 6.77
CA LEU A 53 -7.95 -3.63 6.63
C LEU A 53 -7.25 -5.00 6.63
N ILE A 54 -7.58 -5.86 7.62
CA ILE A 54 -7.02 -7.21 7.71
C ILE A 54 -7.39 -8.05 6.49
N SER A 55 -8.65 -7.96 6.03
CA SER A 55 -9.12 -8.66 4.84
C SER A 55 -8.36 -8.22 3.58
N ASP A 56 -8.17 -6.92 3.39
CA ASP A 56 -7.46 -6.36 2.22
C ASP A 56 -5.99 -6.78 2.21
N ILE A 57 -5.31 -6.77 3.37
CA ILE A 57 -3.93 -7.27 3.50
C ILE A 57 -3.86 -8.77 3.15
N LYS A 58 -4.76 -9.60 3.70
CA LYS A 58 -4.80 -11.05 3.42
C LYS A 58 -5.12 -11.35 1.96
N LYS A 59 -5.96 -10.55 1.32
CA LYS A 59 -6.32 -10.69 -0.09
C LYS A 59 -5.16 -10.33 -1.01
N ASN A 60 -4.50 -9.21 -0.74
CA ASN A 60 -3.41 -8.70 -1.58
C ASN A 60 -2.11 -9.50 -1.42
N LYS A 61 -1.91 -10.15 -0.26
CA LYS A 61 -0.71 -10.95 0.06
C LYS A 61 0.59 -10.20 -0.30
N PRO A 62 0.79 -8.99 0.22
CA PRO A 62 2.00 -8.22 -0.07
C PRO A 62 3.22 -8.90 0.54
N ASP A 63 4.36 -8.75 -0.12
CA ASP A 63 5.65 -9.13 0.45
C ASP A 63 6.16 -8.04 1.40
N ILE A 64 5.78 -6.78 1.14
CA ILE A 64 6.14 -5.59 1.92
C ILE A 64 4.88 -4.72 2.10
N ILE A 65 4.68 -4.23 3.32
CA ILE A 65 3.70 -3.17 3.62
C ILE A 65 4.49 -1.88 3.86
N PHE A 66 4.08 -0.81 3.18
CA PHE A 66 4.64 0.53 3.32
C PHE A 66 3.58 1.48 3.87
#